data_AF-A0A9P1BNX5-F1
#
_entry.id   AF-A0A9P1BNX5-F1
#
_cell.length_a   1.000
_cell.length_b   1.000
_cell.length_c   1.000
_cell.angle_alpha   90.00
_cell.angle_beta   90.00
_cell.angle_gamma   90.00
#
_symmetry.space_group_name_H-M   'P 1'
#
loop_
_entity.id
_entity.type
_entity.pdbx_description
1 polymer ?
#
loop_
_entity_poly.entity_id
_entity_poly.type
_entity_poly.pdbx_seq_one_letter_code
_entity_poly.pdbx_strand_id
1 'polypeptide(L)'
;MSSSNTVTRTLINLDQFRVVSRDLTKGTFTGGAFTAVAYALLLLLLIAELRAFLRKNYQTNIIMDQNNDELIQINFDILMYDLPCKYLKIGVWDRFGEEKINSTDQFHYIPVDHKGQYKGMA
;
A
#
# COMPACT_ATOMS: atom_id res chain seq x y z
N MET A 1 39.55 27.14 -23.50
CA MET A 1 40.66 26.50 -22.73
C MET A 1 40.99 27.26 -21.42
N SER A 2 39.98 27.75 -20.66
CA SER A 2 40.19 28.60 -19.46
C SER A 2 39.43 28.14 -18.20
N SER A 3 38.58 27.11 -18.26
CA SER A 3 37.75 26.65 -17.13
C SER A 3 38.38 25.48 -16.34
N SER A 4 39.38 24.80 -16.89
CA SER A 4 40.00 23.61 -16.27
C SER A 4 40.91 23.91 -15.08
N ASN A 5 41.47 25.12 -14.97
CA ASN A 5 42.45 25.47 -13.94
C ASN A 5 41.81 25.85 -12.60
N THR A 6 40.57 26.36 -12.60
CA THR A 6 39.87 26.76 -11.38
C THR A 6 39.28 25.55 -10.65
N VAL A 7 38.68 24.62 -11.41
CA VAL A 7 38.05 23.41 -10.88
C VAL A 7 39.08 22.46 -10.27
N THR A 8 40.24 22.29 -10.91
CA THR A 8 41.33 21.47 -10.35
C THR A 8 41.89 22.09 -9.07
N ARG A 9 42.05 23.41 -8.99
CA ARG A 9 42.51 24.10 -7.77
C ARG A 9 41.56 23.92 -6.60
N THR A 10 40.25 23.96 -6.83
CA THR A 10 39.24 23.72 -5.77
C THR A 10 39.18 22.25 -5.37
N LEU A 11 39.31 21.31 -6.32
CA LEU A 11 39.34 19.87 -6.02
C LEU A 11 40.61 19.46 -5.27
N ILE A 12 41.75 20.08 -5.57
CA ILE A 12 43.02 19.86 -4.85
C ILE A 12 42.94 20.36 -3.40
N ASN A 13 42.18 21.43 -3.12
CA ASN A 13 41.99 21.92 -1.74
C ASN A 13 41.01 21.07 -0.91
N LEU A 14 40.17 20.27 -1.57
CA LEU A 14 39.20 19.36 -0.92
C LEU A 14 39.75 17.94 -0.76
N ASP A 15 40.88 17.61 -1.39
CA ASP A 15 41.51 16.30 -1.31
C ASP A 15 42.51 16.26 -0.14
N GLN A 16 42.17 15.54 0.92
CA GLN A 16 43.01 15.37 2.11
C GLN A 16 44.18 14.39 1.89
N PHE A 17 44.25 13.72 0.73
CA PHE A 17 45.29 12.73 0.44
C PHE A 17 46.43 13.29 -0.42
N ARG A 18 47.67 12.94 -0.06
CA ARG A 18 48.86 13.29 -0.84
C ARG A 18 48.87 12.52 -2.17
N VAL A 19 48.57 13.21 -3.26
CA VAL A 19 48.63 12.65 -4.62
C VAL A 19 50.05 12.15 -4.91
N VAL A 20 50.17 10.86 -5.27
CA VAL A 20 51.43 10.21 -5.66
C VAL A 20 51.94 10.80 -6.99
N SER A 21 53.24 11.06 -7.07
CA SER A 21 53.87 11.60 -8.28
C SER A 21 53.66 10.69 -9.49
N ARG A 22 53.28 11.29 -10.62
CA ARG A 22 52.92 10.61 -11.89
C ARG A 22 54.00 9.69 -12.48
N ASP A 23 55.22 9.73 -11.96
CA ASP A 23 56.35 8.90 -12.42
C ASP A 23 56.24 7.42 -11.98
N LEU A 24 55.51 7.14 -10.90
CA LEU A 24 55.29 5.78 -10.39
C LEU A 24 54.00 5.13 -10.92
N THR A 25 53.12 5.93 -11.54
CA THR A 25 51.84 5.49 -12.08
C THR A 25 51.87 5.58 -13.60
N LYS A 26 52.33 4.51 -14.26
CA LYS A 26 52.28 4.37 -15.73
C LYS A 26 50.82 4.17 -16.15
N GLY A 27 50.09 5.27 -16.33
CA GLY A 27 48.73 5.26 -16.85
C GLY A 27 48.73 4.68 -18.26
N THR A 28 48.25 3.44 -18.40
CA THR A 28 48.09 2.81 -19.72
C THR A 28 46.79 3.32 -20.33
N PHE A 29 46.83 3.79 -21.58
CA PHE A 29 45.65 4.36 -22.28
C PHE A 29 44.46 3.38 -22.30
N THR A 30 44.75 2.09 -22.45
CA THR A 30 43.76 1.01 -22.38
C THR A 30 43.12 0.91 -20.99
N GLY A 31 43.90 0.99 -19.91
CA GLY A 31 43.38 0.98 -18.53
C GLY A 31 42.44 2.15 -18.24
N GLY A 32 42.72 3.34 -18.78
CA GLY A 32 41.83 4.49 -18.69
C GLY A 32 40.51 4.31 -19.44
N ALA A 33 40.54 3.65 -20.60
CA ALA A 33 39.33 3.30 -21.33
C ALA A 33 38.47 2.28 -20.57
N PHE A 34 39.10 1.25 -19.99
CA PHE A 34 38.39 0.25 -19.17
C PHE A 34 37.75 0.85 -17.92
N THR A 35 38.43 1.75 -17.21
CA THR A 35 37.84 2.42 -16.03
C THR A 35 36.68 3.33 -16.41
N ALA A 36 36.76 4.02 -17.54
CA ALA A 36 35.67 4.83 -18.06
C ALA A 36 34.42 3.98 -18.39
N VAL A 37 34.63 2.83 -19.05
CA VAL A 37 33.54 1.88 -19.35
C VAL A 37 32.93 1.31 -18.07
N ALA A 38 33.78 0.92 -17.10
CA ALA A 38 33.30 0.39 -15.82
C ALA A 38 32.45 1.42 -15.06
N TYR A 39 32.89 2.68 -14.99
CA TYR A 39 32.14 3.74 -14.34
C TYR A 39 30.81 4.04 -15.04
N ALA A 40 30.79 3.99 -16.39
CA ALA A 40 29.56 4.14 -17.17
C ALA A 40 28.54 3.02 -16.86
N LEU A 41 28.99 1.77 -16.75
CA LEU A 41 28.14 0.64 -16.38
C LEU A 41 27.62 0.77 -14.95
N LEU A 42 28.46 1.16 -14.00
CA LEU A 42 28.05 1.41 -12.61
C LEU A 42 27.00 2.50 -12.50
N LEU A 43 27.18 3.63 -13.22
CA LEU A 43 26.20 4.71 -13.26
C LEU A 43 24.87 4.26 -13.88
N LEU A 44 24.92 3.48 -14.96
CA LEU A 44 23.71 2.96 -15.61
C LEU A 44 22.92 2.07 -14.66
N LEU A 45 23.60 1.14 -13.97
CA LEU A 45 22.98 0.25 -12.99
C LEU A 45 22.39 1.03 -11.82
N LEU A 46 23.12 2.03 -11.30
CA LEU A 46 22.65 2.89 -10.23
C LEU A 46 21.34 3.61 -10.62
N ILE A 47 21.27 4.17 -11.82
CA ILE A 47 20.06 4.86 -12.31
C ILE A 47 18.91 3.86 -12.48
N ALA A 48 19.18 2.66 -12.99
CA ALA A 48 18.16 1.63 -13.18
C ALA A 48 17.57 1.18 -11.83
N GLU A 49 18.40 0.89 -10.85
CA GLU A 49 17.97 0.50 -9.51
C GLU A 49 17.27 1.64 -8.76
N LEU A 50 17.79 2.86 -8.87
CA LEU A 50 17.14 4.03 -8.26
C LEU A 50 15.73 4.25 -8.83
N ARG A 51 15.55 4.04 -10.14
CA ARG A 51 14.23 4.08 -10.78
C ARG A 51 13.34 2.95 -10.30
N ALA A 52 13.86 1.73 -10.18
CA ALA A 52 13.10 0.58 -9.67
C ALA A 52 12.68 0.79 -8.21
N PHE A 53 13.54 1.37 -7.39
CA PHE A 53 13.27 1.71 -5.99
C PHE A 53 12.21 2.81 -5.85
N LEU A 54 12.30 3.87 -6.65
CA LEU A 54 11.31 4.96 -6.67
C LEU A 54 9.97 4.54 -7.28
N ARG A 55 9.98 3.51 -8.13
CA ARG A 55 8.76 2.92 -8.68
C ARG A 55 8.05 2.16 -7.56
N LYS A 56 7.11 2.82 -6.89
CA LYS A 56 6.20 2.19 -5.93
C LYS A 56 5.44 1.05 -6.60
N ASN A 57 5.87 -0.18 -6.36
CA ASN A 57 5.09 -1.36 -6.65
C ASN A 57 4.08 -1.52 -5.51
N TYR A 58 2.80 -1.29 -5.79
CA TYR A 58 1.72 -1.57 -4.86
C TYR A 58 1.57 -3.10 -4.76
N GLN A 59 2.29 -3.71 -3.84
CA GLN A 59 2.09 -5.11 -3.48
C GLN A 59 0.98 -5.14 -2.43
N THR A 60 -0.16 -5.74 -2.78
CA THR A 60 -1.30 -5.90 -1.87
C THR A 60 -0.98 -7.03 -0.90
N ASN A 61 -0.39 -6.69 0.23
CA ASN A 61 -0.21 -7.65 1.32
C ASN A 61 -1.54 -7.80 2.07
N ILE A 62 -2.08 -9.02 2.05
CA ILE A 62 -3.25 -9.38 2.84
C ILE A 62 -2.75 -9.64 4.26
N ILE A 63 -2.88 -8.63 5.12
CA ILE A 63 -2.58 -8.76 6.55
C ILE A 63 -3.90 -9.13 7.22
N MET A 64 -3.91 -10.23 7.97
CA MET A 64 -5.07 -10.64 8.76
C MET A 64 -5.15 -9.71 9.97
N ASP A 65 -6.09 -8.77 9.94
CA ASP A 65 -6.31 -7.86 11.05
C ASP A 65 -6.74 -8.67 12.27
N GLN A 66 -6.05 -8.45 13.39
CA GLN A 66 -6.23 -9.21 14.63
C GLN A 66 -7.20 -8.50 15.59
N ASN A 67 -8.08 -7.67 15.05
CA ASN A 67 -9.11 -7.00 15.81
C ASN A 67 -10.29 -7.96 15.98
N ASN A 68 -10.37 -8.62 17.13
CA ASN A 68 -11.32 -9.70 17.39
C ASN A 68 -12.73 -9.24 17.80
N ASP A 69 -13.00 -7.94 17.96
CA ASP A 69 -14.24 -7.51 18.61
C ASP A 69 -14.83 -6.21 18.01
N GLU A 70 -15.12 -6.21 16.71
CA GLU A 70 -16.09 -5.25 16.18
C GLU A 70 -17.36 -5.99 15.76
N LEU A 71 -18.39 -5.87 16.61
CA LEU A 71 -19.77 -6.15 16.22
C LEU A 71 -20.08 -5.31 14.97
N ILE A 72 -20.30 -5.96 13.84
CA ILE A 72 -20.65 -5.27 12.60
C ILE A 72 -22.13 -4.92 12.66
N GLN A 73 -22.45 -3.63 12.52
CA GLN A 73 -23.83 -3.18 12.42
C GLN A 73 -24.38 -3.51 11.03
N ILE A 74 -25.37 -4.39 10.98
CA ILE A 74 -26.09 -4.75 9.75
C ILE A 74 -27.46 -4.08 9.78
N ASN A 75 -27.67 -3.10 8.90
CA ASN A 75 -28.98 -2.47 8.70
C ASN A 75 -29.63 -3.07 7.45
N PHE A 76 -30.78 -3.71 7.61
CA PHE A 76 -31.54 -4.25 6.49
C PHE A 76 -33.04 -4.02 6.70
N ASP A 77 -33.74 -3.71 5.61
CA ASP A 77 -35.19 -3.60 5.56
C ASP A 77 -35.74 -4.73 4.68
N ILE A 78 -36.59 -5.58 5.25
CA ILE A 78 -37.19 -6.72 4.54
C ILE A 78 -38.71 -6.56 4.59
N LEU A 79 -39.36 -6.67 3.42
CA LEU A 79 -40.81 -6.60 3.29
C LEU A 79 -41.35 -7.98 2.88
N MET A 80 -42.23 -8.53 3.72
CA MET A 80 -42.90 -9.81 3.48
C MET A 80 -44.40 -9.58 3.34
N TYR A 81 -44.97 -9.92 2.18
CA TYR A 81 -46.41 -9.86 1.95
C TYR A 81 -47.09 -11.11 2.51
N ASP A 82 -48.31 -10.96 3.01
CA ASP A 82 -49.16 -12.07 3.47
C ASP A 82 -48.58 -12.89 4.64
N LEU A 83 -47.60 -12.33 5.37
CA LEU A 83 -47.03 -12.94 6.58
C LEU A 83 -47.34 -12.08 7.83
N PRO A 84 -48.06 -12.62 8.83
CA PRO A 84 -48.32 -11.89 10.07
C PRO A 84 -47.04 -11.77 10.92
N CYS A 85 -46.78 -10.58 11.48
CA CYS A 85 -45.59 -10.31 12.29
C CYS A 85 -45.43 -11.25 13.51
N LYS A 86 -46.53 -11.81 14.03
CA LYS A 86 -46.52 -12.77 15.16
C LYS A 86 -45.77 -14.08 14.85
N TYR A 87 -45.69 -14.46 13.57
CA TYR A 87 -45.01 -15.68 13.13
C TYR A 87 -43.61 -15.42 12.57
N LEU A 88 -43.17 -14.16 12.57
CA LEU A 88 -41.86 -13.79 12.06
C LEU A 88 -40.84 -13.82 13.20
N LYS A 89 -39.78 -14.61 13.01
CA LYS A 89 -38.59 -14.61 13.86
C LYS A 89 -37.37 -14.38 12.98
N ILE A 90 -36.54 -13.42 13.34
CA ILE A 90 -35.24 -13.16 12.71
C ILE A 90 -34.17 -13.87 13.54
N GLY A 91 -33.30 -14.63 12.88
CA GLY A 91 -32.18 -15.33 13.51
C GLY A 91 -30.87 -15.00 12.79
N VAL A 92 -29.82 -14.72 13.56
CA VAL A 92 -28.48 -14.43 13.04
C VAL A 92 -27.59 -15.62 13.35
N TRP A 93 -27.02 -16.21 12.29
CA TRP A 93 -26.14 -17.37 12.39
C TRP A 93 -24.74 -16.98 11.92
N ASP A 94 -23.74 -17.30 12.74
CA ASP A 94 -22.33 -17.15 12.37
C ASP A 94 -21.78 -18.47 11.78
N ARG A 95 -20.60 -18.43 11.16
CA ARG A 95 -19.83 -19.58 10.68
C ARG A 95 -19.58 -20.67 11.74
N PHE A 96 -19.72 -20.31 13.01
CA PHE A 96 -19.60 -21.23 14.16
C PHE A 96 -20.92 -21.91 14.51
N GLY A 97 -22.02 -21.65 13.80
CA GLY A 97 -23.31 -22.30 14.02
C GLY A 97 -23.99 -21.89 15.33
N GLU A 98 -23.48 -20.88 16.03
CA GLU A 98 -24.16 -20.30 17.18
C GLU A 98 -25.19 -19.27 16.68
N GLU A 99 -26.44 -19.40 17.14
CA GLU A 99 -27.43 -18.33 17.03
C GLU A 99 -26.98 -17.21 17.97
N LYS A 100 -26.46 -16.09 17.44
CA LYS A 100 -26.05 -14.95 18.25
C LYS A 100 -27.30 -14.16 18.65
N ILE A 101 -27.99 -14.60 19.71
CA ILE A 101 -29.21 -13.96 20.25
C ILE A 101 -28.87 -12.77 21.17
N ASN A 102 -27.89 -11.94 20.77
CA ASN A 102 -27.51 -10.74 21.51
C ASN A 102 -27.81 -9.44 20.74
N SER A 103 -28.49 -9.53 19.58
CA SER A 103 -28.88 -8.39 18.73
C SER A 103 -30.36 -8.02 18.83
N THR A 104 -31.08 -8.51 19.85
CA THR A 104 -32.55 -8.42 19.96
C THR A 104 -33.10 -7.00 20.22
N ASP A 105 -32.26 -6.00 20.47
CA ASP A 105 -32.77 -4.68 20.88
C ASP A 105 -33.23 -3.75 19.74
N GLN A 106 -33.29 -4.20 18.47
CA GLN A 106 -33.74 -3.30 17.39
C GLN A 106 -34.49 -3.94 16.19
N PHE A 107 -35.21 -5.06 16.37
CA PHE A 107 -36.13 -5.52 15.33
C PHE A 107 -37.52 -4.89 15.50
N HIS A 108 -37.88 -3.97 14.61
CA HIS A 108 -39.21 -3.34 14.60
C HIS A 108 -40.09 -3.93 13.50
N TYR A 109 -41.17 -4.60 13.89
CA TYR A 109 -42.10 -5.23 12.95
C TYR A 109 -43.28 -4.30 12.64
N ILE A 110 -43.49 -4.01 11.36
CA ILE A 110 -44.60 -3.18 10.88
C ILE A 110 -45.48 -4.04 9.98
N PRO A 111 -46.80 -4.14 10.22
CA PRO A 111 -47.69 -4.88 9.36
C PRO A 111 -47.87 -4.18 8.01
N VAL A 112 -47.75 -4.94 6.93
CA VAL A 112 -47.94 -4.46 5.54
C VAL A 112 -49.10 -5.17 4.87
N ASP A 113 -49.84 -4.43 4.06
CA ASP A 113 -50.94 -4.94 3.23
C ASP A 113 -50.41 -5.72 2.02
N HIS A 114 -51.28 -6.47 1.34
CA HIS A 114 -50.94 -7.22 0.12
C HIS A 114 -50.49 -6.32 -1.04
N LYS A 115 -50.73 -5.00 -0.91
CA LYS A 115 -50.26 -3.95 -1.82
C LYS A 115 -48.95 -3.28 -1.37
N GLY A 116 -48.40 -3.69 -0.24
CA GLY A 116 -47.13 -3.19 0.31
C GLY A 116 -47.28 -1.88 1.08
N GLN A 117 -48.50 -1.54 1.47
CA GLN A 117 -48.78 -0.35 2.25
C GLN A 117 -48.76 -0.67 3.75
N TYR A 118 -48.12 0.19 4.54
CA TYR A 118 -48.06 0.04 5.99
C TYR A 118 -49.45 0.27 6.62
N LYS A 119 -49.92 -0.68 7.43
CA LYS A 119 -51.16 -0.53 8.20
C LYS A 119 -50.85 0.18 9.53
N GLY A 120 -51.46 1.35 9.77
CA GLY A 120 -51.49 1.98 11.09
C GLY A 120 -50.57 3.19 11.34
N MET A 121 -50.19 3.96 10.31
CA MET A 121 -49.59 5.28 10.49
C MET A 121 -50.62 6.37 10.15
N ALA A 122 -51.44 6.72 11.14
CA ALA A 122 -52.30 7.90 11.17
C ALA A 122 -52.31 8.45 12.60
#